data_AF-A0A2U1NXD7-F1
#
_entry.id   AF-A0A2U1NXD7-F1
#
_cell.length_a   1.000
_cell.length_b   1.000
_cell.length_c   1.000
_cell.angle_alpha   90.00
_cell.angle_beta   90.00
_cell.angle_gamma   90.00
#
_symmetry.space_group_name_H-M   'P 1'
#
loop_
_entity.id
_entity.type
_entity.pdbx_description
1 polymer ?
#
loop_
_entity_poly.entity_id
_entity_poly.type
_entity_poly.pdbx_seq_one_letter_code
_entity_poly.pdbx_strand_id
1 'polypeptide(L)'
;MKFDFKGQSGSIMFWKYIPVRNGWYLTVVDQPFRSSQNEKAFKDYRKWCLGHHDILIGLETKVDHDWFAGMASQTKFADQRTKHDRDQFFGKLIMPVFCKADANETFLGVIELVTMCRKGSYETDYKQIYKLLKDEKLTTKPMAKMIKVKYMDDTVKFPLPLSSGIAYLWEKVTERFNTLDQRTFRIKYDDHKGNILPVVSDGDLQACIANSSSMGMMTIRMIINK
;
A
#
# COMPACT_ATOMS: atom_id res chain seq x y z
N MET A 1 -0.95 -1.72 25.31
CA MET A 1 -1.74 -0.50 25.00
C MET A 1 -2.80 -0.87 23.94
N LYS A 2 -3.94 -0.20 23.83
CA LYS A 2 -4.98 -0.51 22.81
C LYS A 2 -5.02 0.59 21.74
N PHE A 3 -5.44 0.25 20.51
CA PHE A 3 -5.71 1.24 19.47
C PHE A 3 -6.82 2.19 19.93
N ASP A 4 -6.63 3.49 19.73
CA ASP A 4 -7.56 4.54 20.13
C ASP A 4 -8.01 5.29 18.88
N PHE A 5 -9.31 5.25 18.63
CA PHE A 5 -9.93 5.92 17.48
C PHE A 5 -10.02 7.45 17.67
N LYS A 6 -9.63 8.01 18.83
CA LYS A 6 -9.66 9.44 19.13
C LYS A 6 -11.02 10.09 18.86
N GLY A 7 -12.09 9.40 19.25
CA GLY A 7 -13.47 9.83 19.02
C GLY A 7 -13.97 9.67 17.59
N GLN A 8 -13.17 9.11 16.67
CA GLN A 8 -13.58 8.90 15.27
C GLN A 8 -14.31 7.56 15.08
N SER A 9 -15.27 7.54 14.16
CA SER A 9 -15.93 6.32 13.71
C SER A 9 -15.03 5.50 12.81
N GLY A 10 -14.66 4.30 13.27
CA GLY A 10 -13.79 3.40 12.54
C GLY A 10 -13.90 1.95 12.99
N SER A 11 -13.33 1.06 12.19
CA SER A 11 -13.12 -0.34 12.52
C SER A 11 -11.72 -0.79 12.12
N ILE A 12 -11.15 -1.71 12.90
CA ILE A 12 -9.87 -2.34 12.65
C ILE A 12 -10.09 -3.85 12.57
N MET A 13 -9.50 -4.49 11.57
CA MET A 13 -9.57 -5.93 11.37
C MET A 13 -8.26 -6.51 10.90
N PHE A 14 -8.09 -7.81 11.11
CA PHE A 14 -6.92 -8.55 10.64
C PHE A 14 -7.30 -9.56 9.56
N TRP A 15 -6.62 -9.47 8.42
CA TRP A 15 -6.64 -10.43 7.34
C TRP A 15 -5.47 -11.38 7.51
N LYS A 16 -5.73 -12.61 7.94
CA LYS A 16 -4.72 -13.65 8.14
C LYS A 16 -4.28 -14.21 6.79
N TYR A 17 -2.97 -14.31 6.60
CA TYR A 17 -2.36 -14.98 5.46
C TYR A 17 -2.41 -16.50 5.60
N ILE A 18 -2.87 -17.19 4.55
CA ILE A 18 -2.88 -18.65 4.47
C ILE A 18 -2.14 -19.08 3.20
N PRO A 19 -0.90 -19.61 3.31
CA PRO A 19 -0.14 -20.08 2.16
C PRO A 19 -0.77 -21.35 1.57
N VAL A 20 -0.75 -21.45 0.24
CA VAL A 20 -1.10 -22.67 -0.50
C VAL A 20 -0.10 -22.91 -1.62
N ARG A 21 -0.16 -24.08 -2.27
CA ARG A 21 0.85 -24.52 -3.25
C ARG A 21 1.15 -23.47 -4.34
N ASN A 22 0.14 -22.77 -4.84
CA ASN A 22 0.25 -21.83 -5.97
C ASN A 22 -0.18 -20.39 -5.62
N GLY A 23 -0.03 -19.99 -4.35
CA GLY A 23 -0.43 -18.65 -3.91
C GLY A 23 -0.81 -18.60 -2.44
N TRP A 24 -1.77 -17.77 -2.11
CA TRP A 24 -2.29 -17.64 -0.76
C TRP A 24 -3.72 -17.11 -0.76
N TYR A 25 -4.40 -17.33 0.36
CA TYR A 25 -5.67 -16.68 0.68
C TYR A 25 -5.47 -15.66 1.80
N LEU A 26 -6.38 -14.70 1.87
CA LEU A 26 -6.52 -13.83 3.03
C LEU A 26 -7.87 -14.10 3.67
N THR A 27 -7.87 -14.62 4.88
CA THR A 27 -9.11 -14.84 5.61
C THR A 27 -9.27 -13.86 6.74
N VAL A 28 -10.51 -13.50 7.00
CA VAL A 28 -10.88 -12.82 8.21
C VAL A 28 -11.73 -13.68 9.14
N VAL A 29 -12.07 -14.90 8.74
CA VAL A 29 -12.82 -15.84 9.56
C VAL A 29 -12.05 -16.11 10.85
N ASP A 30 -12.75 -16.03 11.97
CA ASP A 30 -12.19 -16.16 13.32
C ASP A 30 -10.99 -15.24 13.62
N GLN A 31 -10.88 -14.12 12.89
CA GLN A 31 -9.84 -13.12 13.12
C GLN A 31 -10.37 -11.91 13.92
N PRO A 32 -9.48 -11.23 14.67
CA PRO A 32 -9.85 -10.05 15.43
C PRO A 32 -10.53 -8.97 14.59
N PHE A 33 -11.63 -8.44 15.12
CA PHE A 33 -12.39 -7.32 14.58
C PHE A 33 -12.83 -6.41 15.74
N ARG A 34 -12.61 -5.10 15.61
CA ARG A 34 -13.06 -4.11 16.59
C ARG A 34 -13.56 -2.86 15.88
N SER A 35 -14.69 -2.31 16.31
CA SER A 35 -15.18 -1.01 15.86
C SER A 35 -15.32 -0.03 17.03
N SER A 36 -15.22 1.28 16.77
CA SER A 36 -15.39 2.32 17.79
C SER A 36 -16.85 2.57 18.15
N GLN A 37 -17.80 2.21 17.27
CA GLN A 37 -19.24 2.34 17.47
C GLN A 37 -19.99 1.20 16.77
N ASN A 38 -21.24 0.94 17.18
CA ASN A 38 -22.11 -0.13 16.68
C ASN A 38 -22.72 0.22 15.30
N GLU A 39 -21.93 0.83 14.42
CA GLU A 39 -22.39 1.31 13.12
C GLU A 39 -22.66 0.13 12.18
N LYS A 40 -23.91 0.07 11.70
CA LYS A 40 -24.37 -0.93 10.72
C LYS A 40 -23.42 -1.01 9.51
N ALA A 41 -22.88 0.13 9.06
CA ALA A 41 -21.96 0.21 7.94
C ALA A 41 -20.70 -0.65 8.12
N PHE A 42 -20.05 -0.63 9.29
CA PHE A 42 -18.86 -1.47 9.54
C PHE A 42 -19.20 -2.96 9.64
N LYS A 43 -20.38 -3.30 10.17
CA LYS A 43 -20.85 -4.69 10.20
C LYS A 43 -21.18 -5.21 8.80
N ASP A 44 -21.79 -4.38 7.97
CA ASP A 44 -22.10 -4.72 6.58
C ASP A 44 -20.81 -4.86 5.75
N TYR A 45 -19.86 -3.92 5.91
CA TYR A 45 -18.53 -4.04 5.31
C TYR A 45 -17.83 -5.33 5.78
N ARG A 46 -17.89 -5.64 7.07
CA ARG A 46 -17.33 -6.86 7.65
C ARG A 46 -17.93 -8.13 7.04
N LYS A 47 -19.26 -8.16 6.85
CA LYS A 47 -19.96 -9.27 6.18
C LYS A 47 -19.52 -9.41 4.72
N TRP A 48 -19.36 -8.30 4.02
CA TRP A 48 -18.80 -8.30 2.66
C TRP A 48 -17.38 -8.90 2.66
N CYS A 49 -16.50 -8.51 3.59
CA CYS A 49 -15.16 -9.08 3.73
C CYS A 49 -15.18 -10.59 3.99
N LEU A 50 -16.12 -11.08 4.82
CA LEU A 50 -16.31 -12.52 5.06
C LEU A 50 -16.71 -13.27 3.78
N GLY A 51 -17.39 -12.61 2.83
CA GLY A 51 -17.67 -13.20 1.51
C GLY A 51 -16.46 -13.29 0.57
N HIS A 52 -15.34 -12.65 0.90
CA HIS A 52 -14.15 -12.52 0.03
C HIS A 52 -12.92 -13.27 0.58
N HIS A 53 -13.09 -14.20 1.51
CA HIS A 53 -11.99 -14.90 2.19
C HIS A 53 -11.30 -16.00 1.35
N ASP A 54 -11.97 -16.50 0.31
CA ASP A 54 -11.50 -17.62 -0.52
C ASP A 54 -10.94 -17.17 -1.88
N ILE A 55 -10.65 -15.88 -2.05
CA ILE A 55 -10.05 -15.39 -3.30
C ILE A 55 -8.56 -15.77 -3.32
N LEU A 56 -8.20 -16.65 -4.25
CA LEU A 56 -6.81 -17.09 -4.44
C LEU A 56 -5.97 -15.94 -5.01
N ILE A 57 -4.94 -15.54 -4.27
CA ILE A 57 -3.98 -14.52 -4.67
C ILE A 57 -2.66 -15.21 -5.03
N GLY A 58 -2.22 -15.04 -6.27
CA GLY A 58 -0.85 -15.30 -6.72
C GLY A 58 -0.10 -13.99 -6.96
N LEU A 59 1.20 -14.08 -7.23
CA LEU A 59 2.04 -12.90 -7.53
C LEU A 59 1.56 -12.13 -8.77
N GLU A 60 1.01 -12.83 -9.76
CA GLU A 60 0.52 -12.26 -11.02
C GLU A 60 -1.01 -12.13 -11.06
N THR A 61 -1.72 -12.49 -9.99
CA THR A 61 -3.18 -12.33 -9.94
C THR A 61 -3.54 -10.85 -10.02
N LYS A 62 -4.41 -10.49 -10.97
CA LYS A 62 -5.00 -9.15 -11.00
C LYS A 62 -5.97 -9.02 -9.84
N VAL A 63 -5.51 -8.40 -8.75
CA VAL A 63 -6.35 -8.10 -7.59
C VAL A 63 -7.23 -6.89 -7.92
N ASP A 64 -8.51 -6.99 -7.58
CA ASP A 64 -9.46 -5.88 -7.70
C ASP A 64 -8.95 -4.67 -6.91
N HIS A 65 -9.03 -3.49 -7.52
CA HIS A 65 -8.63 -2.25 -6.87
C HIS A 65 -9.40 -2.04 -5.56
N ASP A 66 -10.65 -2.49 -5.43
CA ASP A 66 -11.42 -2.31 -4.20
C ASP A 66 -10.97 -3.25 -3.07
N TRP A 67 -10.24 -4.32 -3.39
CA TRP A 67 -9.73 -5.28 -2.42
C TRP A 67 -8.33 -4.90 -1.90
N PHE A 68 -8.32 -3.84 -1.08
CA PHE A 68 -7.08 -3.20 -0.64
C PHE A 68 -6.15 -4.14 0.15
N ALA A 69 -6.69 -4.99 1.02
CA ALA A 69 -5.92 -5.99 1.76
C ALA A 69 -5.25 -7.03 0.83
N GLY A 70 -5.95 -7.44 -0.24
CA GLY A 70 -5.40 -8.31 -1.28
C GLY A 70 -4.17 -7.67 -1.93
N MET A 71 -4.27 -6.40 -2.31
CA MET A 71 -3.14 -5.69 -2.92
C MET A 71 -1.96 -5.51 -1.94
N ALA A 72 -2.23 -5.22 -0.66
CA ALA A 72 -1.22 -5.17 0.41
C ALA A 72 -0.44 -6.49 0.53
N SER A 73 -1.15 -7.61 0.36
CA SER A 73 -0.55 -8.94 0.47
C SER A 73 0.35 -9.29 -0.72
N GLN A 74 0.18 -8.68 -1.89
CA GLN A 74 1.11 -8.83 -3.01
C GLN A 74 2.32 -7.90 -2.85
N THR A 75 2.05 -6.65 -2.52
CA THR A 75 3.04 -5.57 -2.50
C THR A 75 3.91 -5.56 -1.24
N LYS A 76 3.39 -6.07 -0.13
CA LYS A 76 4.06 -6.17 1.17
C LYS A 76 4.47 -4.82 1.79
N PHE A 77 3.87 -3.71 1.35
CA PHE A 77 4.03 -2.40 1.99
C PHE A 77 2.69 -1.83 2.49
N ALA A 78 2.77 -0.88 3.41
CA ALA A 78 1.59 -0.16 3.88
C ALA A 78 1.11 0.82 2.79
N ASP A 79 -0.17 1.10 2.77
CA ASP A 79 -0.75 2.13 1.89
C ASP A 79 -2.03 2.67 2.53
N GLN A 80 -2.49 3.81 2.05
CA GLN A 80 -3.66 4.50 2.57
C GLN A 80 -4.55 4.97 1.45
N ARG A 81 -5.83 5.14 1.79
CA ARG A 81 -6.83 5.79 0.94
C ARG A 81 -7.49 6.91 1.72
N THR A 82 -7.24 8.10 1.23
CA THR A 82 -7.53 9.38 1.88
C THR A 82 -8.74 10.05 1.25
N LYS A 83 -9.04 11.28 1.66
CA LYS A 83 -10.06 12.12 1.01
C LYS A 83 -9.72 12.51 -0.44
N HIS A 84 -8.46 12.32 -0.86
CA HIS A 84 -7.99 12.65 -2.20
C HIS A 84 -8.20 11.51 -3.20
N ASP A 85 -8.52 10.32 -2.71
CA ASP A 85 -8.85 9.16 -3.51
C ASP A 85 -10.30 9.25 -4.00
N ARG A 86 -10.51 9.04 -5.31
CA ARG A 86 -11.85 9.07 -5.94
C ARG A 86 -12.64 7.82 -5.59
N ASP A 87 -13.97 7.93 -5.69
CA ASP A 87 -14.91 6.81 -5.68
C ASP A 87 -14.88 5.90 -4.44
N GLN A 88 -14.43 6.43 -3.30
CA GLN A 88 -14.39 5.69 -2.03
C GLN A 88 -15.36 6.23 -1.00
N PHE A 89 -16.20 5.32 -0.49
CA PHE A 89 -17.09 5.59 0.63
C PHE A 89 -16.33 5.71 1.95
N PHE A 90 -15.45 4.73 2.23
CA PHE A 90 -14.66 4.69 3.45
C PHE A 90 -13.24 5.23 3.24
N GLY A 91 -12.70 5.81 4.30
CA GLY A 91 -11.26 5.99 4.43
C GLY A 91 -10.59 4.68 4.84
N LYS A 92 -9.39 4.40 4.33
CA LYS A 92 -8.69 3.13 4.61
C LYS A 92 -7.20 3.33 4.89
N LEU A 93 -6.67 2.49 5.77
CA LEU A 93 -5.25 2.27 6.00
C LEU A 93 -5.00 0.76 6.03
N ILE A 94 -4.05 0.27 5.24
CA ILE A 94 -3.58 -1.12 5.27
C ILE A 94 -2.15 -1.18 5.77
N MET A 95 -1.86 -2.17 6.60
CA MET A 95 -0.53 -2.40 7.17
C MET A 95 -0.20 -3.89 7.14
N PRO A 96 0.72 -4.34 6.26
CA PRO A 96 1.18 -5.72 6.25
C PRO A 96 1.93 -6.01 7.56
N VAL A 97 1.62 -7.13 8.19
CA VAL A 97 2.19 -7.52 9.48
C VAL A 97 3.18 -8.66 9.27
N PHE A 98 4.33 -8.54 9.92
CA PHE A 98 5.37 -9.55 9.89
C PHE A 98 5.85 -9.91 11.28
N CYS A 99 6.23 -11.17 11.45
CA CYS A 99 7.03 -11.63 12.58
C CYS A 99 8.50 -11.65 12.17
N LYS A 100 9.38 -11.12 13.02
CA LYS A 100 10.83 -11.31 12.87
C LYS A 100 11.25 -12.46 13.77
N ALA A 101 11.59 -13.59 13.16
CA ALA A 101 12.26 -14.70 13.82
C ALA A 101 13.68 -14.77 13.24
N ASP A 102 14.67 -14.35 14.03
CA ASP A 102 16.08 -14.27 13.64
C ASP A 102 16.31 -13.43 12.36
N ALA A 103 17.00 -13.99 11.37
CA ALA A 103 17.29 -13.34 10.08
C ALA A 103 16.10 -13.36 9.10
N ASN A 104 15.03 -14.10 9.42
CA ASN A 104 13.89 -14.28 8.53
C ASN A 104 12.69 -13.44 9.00
N GLU A 105 12.04 -12.79 8.03
CA GLU A 105 10.82 -12.03 8.24
C GLU A 105 9.64 -12.80 7.62
N THR A 106 8.71 -13.27 8.45
CA THR A 106 7.55 -14.03 8.02
C THR A 106 6.33 -13.12 7.91
N PHE A 107 5.70 -13.09 6.74
CA PHE A 107 4.44 -12.36 6.53
C PHE A 107 3.27 -13.09 7.20
N LEU A 108 2.57 -12.43 8.11
CA LEU A 108 1.46 -13.00 8.87
C LEU A 108 0.09 -12.64 8.29
N GLY A 109 -0.02 -11.50 7.61
CA GLY A 109 -1.31 -10.95 7.18
C GLY A 109 -1.30 -9.44 7.05
N VAL A 110 -2.49 -8.85 7.05
CA VAL A 110 -2.71 -7.41 6.84
C VAL A 110 -3.67 -6.88 7.89
N ILE A 111 -3.28 -5.83 8.60
CA ILE A 111 -4.21 -5.02 9.37
C ILE A 111 -4.89 -4.04 8.42
N GLU A 112 -6.21 -3.99 8.46
CA GLU A 112 -7.01 -2.99 7.76
C GLU A 112 -7.76 -2.13 8.78
N LEU A 113 -7.51 -0.82 8.73
CA LEU A 113 -8.26 0.20 9.42
C LEU A 113 -9.19 0.89 8.41
N VAL A 114 -10.47 0.98 8.75
CA VAL A 114 -11.52 1.61 7.96
C VAL A 114 -12.16 2.72 8.78
N THR A 115 -12.35 3.91 8.22
CA THR A 115 -13.04 5.04 8.87
C THR A 115 -14.20 5.54 8.02
N MET A 116 -15.28 5.97 8.67
CA MET A 116 -16.42 6.58 7.95
C MET A 116 -16.01 7.86 7.23
N CYS A 117 -15.32 8.74 7.96
CA CYS A 117 -14.79 9.98 7.39
C CYS A 117 -13.40 9.75 6.85
N ARG A 118 -13.20 10.08 5.57
CA ARG A 118 -11.89 10.03 4.91
C ARG A 118 -10.97 11.11 5.49
N LYS A 119 -9.85 10.71 6.07
CA LYS A 119 -8.82 11.63 6.58
C LYS A 119 -7.98 12.20 5.44
N GLY A 120 -7.32 13.34 5.69
CA GLY A 120 -6.27 13.85 4.80
C GLY A 120 -5.02 12.98 4.79
N SER A 121 -4.74 12.31 5.91
CA SER A 121 -3.63 11.37 6.07
C SER A 121 -3.94 10.42 7.24
N TYR A 122 -3.47 9.18 7.14
CA TYR A 122 -3.51 8.15 8.19
C TYR A 122 -2.16 7.96 8.87
N GLU A 123 -1.20 8.88 8.69
CA GLU A 123 0.13 8.75 9.27
C GLU A 123 0.10 8.65 10.81
N THR A 124 -0.82 9.36 11.46
CA THR A 124 -0.99 9.26 12.92
C THR A 124 -1.52 7.88 13.33
N ASP A 125 -2.47 7.32 12.58
CA ASP A 125 -3.01 5.98 12.81
C ASP A 125 -1.94 4.92 12.55
N TYR A 126 -1.16 5.07 11.48
CA TYR A 126 -0.03 4.23 11.14
C TYR A 126 1.00 4.21 12.27
N LYS A 127 1.39 5.38 12.80
CA LYS A 127 2.34 5.46 13.93
C LYS A 127 1.80 4.78 15.19
N GLN A 128 0.50 4.89 15.44
CA GLN A 128 -0.12 4.22 16.59
C GLN A 128 -0.11 2.69 16.43
N ILE A 129 -0.56 2.17 15.29
CA ILE A 129 -0.55 0.72 15.01
C ILE A 129 0.89 0.19 14.98
N TYR A 130 1.82 0.93 14.38
CA TYR A 130 3.24 0.59 14.36
C TYR A 130 3.81 0.40 15.76
N LYS A 131 3.50 1.32 16.69
CA LYS A 131 3.93 1.20 18.08
C LYS A 131 3.35 -0.06 18.74
N LEU A 132 2.05 -0.32 18.55
CA LEU A 132 1.38 -1.50 19.08
C LEU A 132 1.96 -2.82 18.55
N LEU A 133 2.26 -2.87 17.24
CA LEU A 133 2.93 -4.02 16.63
C LEU A 133 4.31 -4.24 17.24
N LYS A 134 5.09 -3.15 17.42
CA LYS A 134 6.43 -3.23 18.00
C LYS A 134 6.41 -3.76 19.43
N ASP A 135 5.43 -3.35 20.24
CA ASP A 135 5.26 -3.85 21.62
C ASP A 135 5.03 -5.38 21.65
N GLU A 136 4.42 -5.94 20.60
CA GLU A 136 4.18 -7.38 20.41
C GLU A 136 5.29 -8.09 19.60
N LYS A 137 6.46 -7.45 19.41
CA LYS A 137 7.59 -7.95 18.60
C LYS A 137 7.22 -8.22 17.12
N LEU A 138 6.18 -7.56 16.63
CA LEU A 138 5.78 -7.56 15.23
C LEU A 138 6.32 -6.31 14.52
N THR A 139 6.39 -6.37 13.20
CA THR A 139 6.80 -5.25 12.36
C THR A 139 5.83 -5.03 11.22
N THR A 140 5.94 -3.87 10.59
CA THR A 140 5.29 -3.54 9.33
C THR A 140 6.28 -2.80 8.43
N LYS A 141 5.95 -2.63 7.16
CA LYS A 141 6.73 -1.85 6.19
C LYS A 141 6.15 -0.43 6.09
N PRO A 142 6.98 0.57 5.73
CA PRO A 142 6.51 1.94 5.56
C PRO A 142 5.44 2.05 4.48
N MET A 143 4.72 3.16 4.49
CA MET A 143 3.83 3.50 3.38
C MET A 143 4.65 3.73 2.12
N ALA A 144 4.24 3.14 1.00
CA ALA A 144 4.96 3.23 -0.27
C ALA A 144 4.05 3.11 -1.49
N LYS A 145 4.58 3.46 -2.67
CA LYS A 145 4.02 3.08 -3.97
C LYS A 145 5.01 2.19 -4.72
N MET A 146 4.51 1.25 -5.50
CA MET A 146 5.34 0.47 -6.40
C MET A 146 5.72 1.35 -7.60
N ILE A 147 7.00 1.54 -7.85
CA ILE A 147 7.47 2.16 -9.09
C ILE A 147 7.70 1.04 -10.09
N LYS A 148 7.18 1.21 -11.31
CA LYS A 148 7.52 0.38 -12.47
C LYS A 148 8.20 1.28 -13.49
N VAL A 149 9.53 1.18 -13.59
CA VAL A 149 10.32 1.98 -14.54
C VAL A 149 10.68 1.14 -15.75
N LYS A 150 10.40 1.66 -16.95
CA LYS A 150 10.82 1.06 -18.24
C LYS A 150 11.98 1.85 -18.84
N TYR A 151 13.03 1.16 -19.26
CA TYR A 151 14.12 1.72 -20.06
C TYR A 151 14.44 0.76 -21.20
N MET A 152 14.32 1.24 -22.45
CA MET A 152 14.37 0.37 -23.63
C MET A 152 13.39 -0.82 -23.48
N ASP A 153 13.88 -2.06 -23.57
CA ASP A 153 13.08 -3.27 -23.42
C ASP A 153 13.04 -3.80 -21.98
N ASP A 154 13.84 -3.22 -21.08
CA ASP A 154 13.94 -3.64 -19.70
C ASP A 154 12.94 -2.91 -18.80
N THR A 155 12.48 -3.62 -17.77
CA THR A 155 11.58 -3.08 -16.75
C THR A 155 12.04 -3.49 -15.37
N VAL A 156 12.12 -2.51 -14.47
CA VAL A 156 12.39 -2.73 -13.06
C VAL A 156 11.20 -2.30 -12.21
N LYS A 157 11.00 -3.00 -11.09
CA LYS A 157 10.00 -2.64 -10.08
C LYS A 157 10.64 -2.53 -8.70
N PHE A 158 10.30 -1.50 -7.95
CA PHE A 158 10.74 -1.32 -6.57
C PHE A 158 9.75 -0.45 -5.78
N PRO A 159 9.64 -0.65 -4.45
CA PRO A 159 8.84 0.24 -3.62
C PRO A 159 9.55 1.59 -3.41
N LEU A 160 8.79 2.66 -3.57
CA LEU A 160 9.16 4.04 -3.21
C LEU A 160 8.37 4.45 -1.95
N PRO A 161 9.03 4.52 -0.78
CA PRO A 161 8.38 5.03 0.42
C PRO A 161 7.84 6.45 0.19
N LEU A 162 6.65 6.77 0.70
CA LEU A 162 5.99 8.06 0.43
C LEU A 162 6.80 9.28 0.92
N SER A 163 7.66 9.07 1.92
CA SER A 163 8.57 10.08 2.49
C SER A 163 9.86 10.26 1.70
N SER A 164 10.07 9.51 0.61
CA SER A 164 11.30 9.57 -0.18
C SER A 164 11.24 10.66 -1.25
N GLY A 165 12.42 11.17 -1.61
CA GLY A 165 12.59 12.14 -2.69
C GLY A 165 13.13 11.53 -3.98
N ILE A 166 13.37 12.40 -4.95
CA ILE A 166 13.90 12.07 -6.28
C ILE A 166 15.30 11.45 -6.21
N ALA A 167 16.10 11.81 -5.20
CA ALA A 167 17.43 11.22 -5.00
C ALA A 167 17.34 9.70 -4.77
N TYR A 168 16.41 9.25 -3.91
CA TYR A 168 16.16 7.83 -3.66
C TYR A 168 15.59 7.13 -4.91
N LEU A 169 14.71 7.81 -5.65
CA LEU A 169 14.17 7.27 -6.91
C LEU A 169 15.31 6.98 -7.89
N TRP A 170 16.24 7.91 -8.05
CA TRP A 170 17.39 7.71 -8.92
C TRP A 170 18.36 6.67 -8.40
N GLU A 171 18.64 6.62 -7.10
CA GLU A 171 19.46 5.57 -6.48
C GLU A 171 18.93 4.18 -6.87
N LYS A 172 17.62 3.94 -6.75
CA LYS A 172 17.00 2.66 -7.12
C LYS A 172 17.00 2.39 -8.62
N VAL A 173 16.94 3.43 -9.45
CA VAL A 173 17.08 3.32 -10.90
C VAL A 173 18.52 2.94 -11.27
N THR A 174 19.53 3.60 -10.71
CA THR A 174 20.94 3.38 -11.05
C THR A 174 21.52 2.12 -10.44
N GLU A 175 20.99 1.62 -9.32
CA GLU A 175 21.28 0.28 -8.78
C GLU A 175 20.97 -0.85 -9.79
N ARG A 176 20.09 -0.58 -10.77
CA ARG A 176 19.52 -1.57 -11.68
C ARG A 176 19.89 -1.30 -13.14
N PHE A 177 20.05 -0.03 -13.48
CA PHE A 177 20.49 0.45 -14.79
C PHE A 177 21.79 1.25 -14.62
N ASN A 178 22.90 0.55 -14.34
CA ASN A 178 24.18 1.12 -13.91
C ASN A 178 24.80 2.13 -14.89
N THR A 179 24.35 2.14 -16.15
CA THR A 179 24.85 3.03 -17.21
C THR A 179 24.10 4.36 -17.29
N LEU A 180 23.01 4.53 -16.53
CA LEU A 180 22.22 5.75 -16.54
C LEU A 180 22.81 6.81 -15.63
N ASP A 181 22.89 8.02 -16.16
CA ASP A 181 23.33 9.22 -15.45
C ASP A 181 22.22 10.28 -15.48
N GLN A 182 22.03 10.96 -14.35
CA GLN A 182 20.97 11.97 -14.20
C GLN A 182 21.21 13.23 -15.04
N ARG A 183 22.42 13.47 -15.53
CA ARG A 183 22.75 14.62 -16.40
C ARG A 183 22.28 14.37 -17.84
N THR A 184 22.29 13.11 -18.28
CA THR A 184 21.98 12.72 -19.66
C THR A 184 20.57 12.16 -19.81
N PHE A 185 20.01 11.57 -18.76
CA PHE A 185 18.71 10.89 -18.81
C PHE A 185 17.68 11.58 -17.92
N ARG A 186 16.42 11.45 -18.32
CA ARG A 186 15.28 11.97 -17.58
C ARG A 186 14.31 10.83 -17.24
N ILE A 187 13.83 10.84 -16.00
CA ILE A 187 12.70 10.02 -15.59
C ILE A 187 11.43 10.79 -15.95
N LYS A 188 10.50 10.10 -16.60
CA LYS A 188 9.18 10.63 -16.94
C LYS A 188 8.09 9.73 -16.37
N TYR A 189 7.00 10.34 -15.91
CA TYR A 189 5.80 9.69 -15.40
C TYR A 189 4.75 9.55 -16.49
N ASP A 190 4.14 8.38 -16.62
CA ASP A 190 2.95 8.15 -17.43
C ASP A 190 1.71 8.37 -16.56
N ASP A 191 0.96 9.44 -16.84
CA ASP A 191 -0.20 9.84 -16.06
C ASP A 191 -1.47 9.02 -16.30
N HIS A 192 -1.37 7.98 -17.15
CA HIS A 192 -2.47 7.11 -17.57
C HIS A 192 -3.60 7.83 -18.33
N LYS A 193 -3.42 9.11 -18.67
CA LYS A 193 -4.32 9.93 -19.50
C LYS A 193 -3.68 10.27 -20.86
N GLY A 194 -2.59 9.59 -21.20
CA GLY A 194 -1.83 9.78 -22.43
C GLY A 194 -0.73 10.83 -22.33
N ASN A 195 -0.50 11.45 -21.16
CA ASN A 195 0.58 12.40 -20.98
C ASN A 195 1.80 11.74 -20.34
N ILE A 196 2.98 12.11 -20.85
CA ILE A 196 4.27 11.72 -20.29
C ILE A 196 4.93 12.97 -19.71
N LEU A 197 5.00 13.06 -18.38
CA LEU A 197 5.44 14.26 -17.65
C LEU A 197 6.84 14.08 -17.08
N PRO A 198 7.74 15.07 -17.18
CA PRO A 198 9.06 14.97 -16.56
C PRO A 198 8.97 14.97 -15.02
N VAL A 199 9.82 14.18 -14.37
CA VAL A 199 9.98 14.18 -12.91
C VAL A 199 11.40 14.68 -12.61
N VAL A 200 11.52 15.97 -12.26
CA VAL A 200 12.84 16.63 -12.08
C VAL A 200 13.06 17.14 -10.65
N SER A 201 12.01 17.14 -9.83
CA SER A 201 12.04 17.59 -8.45
C SER A 201 11.24 16.66 -7.52
N ASP A 202 11.44 16.83 -6.21
CA ASP A 202 10.60 16.19 -5.20
C ASP A 202 9.13 16.61 -5.33
N GLY A 203 8.87 17.86 -5.73
CA GLY A 203 7.51 18.35 -5.98
C GLY A 203 6.81 17.58 -7.10
N ASP A 204 7.51 17.32 -8.20
CA ASP A 204 6.97 16.51 -9.31
C ASP A 204 6.71 15.07 -8.87
N LEU A 205 7.64 14.49 -8.11
CA LEU A 205 7.49 13.12 -7.60
C LEU A 205 6.27 13.00 -6.68
N GLN A 206 6.07 13.97 -5.78
CA GLN A 206 4.89 14.01 -4.90
C GLN A 206 3.60 14.22 -5.70
N ALA A 207 3.61 15.04 -6.76
CA ALA A 207 2.47 15.19 -7.65
C ALA A 207 2.12 13.87 -8.37
N CYS A 208 3.13 13.09 -8.79
CA CYS A 208 2.93 11.77 -9.38
C CYS A 208 2.30 10.78 -8.38
N ILE A 209 2.79 10.76 -7.14
CA ILE A 209 2.24 9.93 -6.05
C ILE A 209 0.78 10.32 -5.77
N ALA A 210 0.49 11.61 -5.69
CA ALA A 210 -0.86 12.12 -5.46
C ALA A 210 -1.81 11.77 -6.62
N ASN A 211 -1.39 11.94 -7.88
CA ASN A 211 -2.19 11.56 -9.04
C ASN A 211 -2.48 10.05 -9.05
N SER A 212 -1.45 9.22 -8.85
CA SER A 212 -1.59 7.76 -8.77
C SER A 212 -2.56 7.33 -7.68
N SER A 213 -2.46 7.93 -6.49
CA SER A 213 -3.37 7.65 -5.37
C SER A 213 -4.80 8.08 -5.69
N SER A 214 -5.00 9.24 -6.32
CA SER A 214 -6.33 9.71 -6.72
C SER A 214 -7.04 8.76 -7.70
N MET A 215 -6.25 8.00 -8.48
CA MET A 215 -6.71 6.97 -9.41
C MET A 215 -6.83 5.58 -8.77
N GLY A 216 -6.62 5.46 -7.45
CA GLY A 216 -6.66 4.18 -6.74
C GLY A 216 -5.52 3.23 -7.12
N MET A 217 -4.46 3.75 -7.74
CA MET A 217 -3.34 2.95 -8.24
C MET A 217 -2.27 2.77 -7.16
N MET A 218 -1.75 1.54 -7.07
CA MET A 218 -0.59 1.22 -6.22
C MET A 218 0.73 1.25 -6.99
N THR A 219 0.66 1.20 -8.32
CA THR A 219 1.83 1.24 -9.19
C THR A 219 1.88 2.55 -9.97
N ILE A 220 3.03 3.22 -9.92
CA ILE A 220 3.36 4.40 -10.71
C ILE A 220 4.21 3.93 -11.89
N ARG A 221 3.74 4.19 -13.12
CA ARG A 221 4.50 3.84 -14.33
C ARG A 221 5.42 4.99 -14.71
N MET A 222 6.69 4.66 -14.92
CA MET A 222 7.72 5.61 -15.31
C MET A 222 8.50 5.07 -16.51
N ILE A 223 9.05 5.99 -17.31
CA ILE A 223 9.86 5.71 -18.49
C ILE A 223 11.13 6.54 -18.39
N ILE A 224 12.26 5.95 -18.77
CA ILE A 224 13.53 6.67 -18.89
C ILE A 224 13.82 6.92 -20.36
N ASN A 225 14.19 8.15 -20.67
CA ASN A 225 14.67 8.54 -21.97
C ASN A 225 15.87 9.50 -21.85
N LYS A 226 16.62 9.64 -22.94
CA LYS A 226 17.57 10.76 -23.08
C LYS A 226 16.80 12.08 -23.23
#